data_AF-A0A1W1WUP4-F1
#
_entry.id   AF-A0A1W1WUP4-F1
#
_cell.length_a   1.000
_cell.length_b   1.000
_cell.length_c   1.000
_cell.angle_alpha   90.00
_cell.angle_beta   90.00
_cell.angle_gamma   90.00
#
_symmetry.space_group_name_H-M   'P 1'
#
loop_
_entity.id
_entity.type
_entity.pdbx_description
1 polymer ?
#
loop_
_entity_poly.entity_id
_entity_poly.type
_entity_poly.pdbx_seq_one_letter_code
_entity_poly.pdbx_strand_id
1 'polypeptide(L)'
;MRVFVTVLILLLFAGCSVKNENIDKELAKEVHLHVYSNELQDIWAQRSSPRKLLYRFPFVGAPKGEDIRGKFDDKFYSSINLVYNAKKIEDVDFWKLRDNPKSLDFIYVRPLWIKEYRKLTKDLFANIAYSYNISAKEQEILRDWVYNGGKLWLEFGVYSTKYDMFNKNGEIDPRKIEKLIKNSFTGLTFWKKPLRNFIFKSDDLDLINYLPTIKRFRIDERKSQIKGIKRLKLNIYNYMENYVLVDGKALLVDKQGRTLVTLNRFGKGYVLSMLPFEYQDVYYDGELLRWKLLFMLYERR
;
A
#
# COMPACT_ATOMS: atom_id res chain seq x y z
N MET A 1 -59.78 -41.99 22.37
CA MET A 1 -59.94 -40.52 22.33
C MET A 1 -58.72 -39.91 21.61
N ARG A 2 -58.75 -39.97 20.27
CA ARG A 2 -57.71 -39.48 19.37
C ARG A 2 -58.39 -38.70 18.24
N VAL A 3 -59.00 -37.57 18.56
CA VAL A 3 -59.52 -36.61 17.57
C VAL A 3 -59.55 -35.25 18.27
N PHE A 4 -58.41 -34.57 18.46
CA PHE A 4 -58.43 -33.16 18.88
C PHE A 4 -57.14 -32.37 18.57
N VAL A 5 -56.16 -32.95 17.87
CA VAL A 5 -54.84 -32.30 17.62
C VAL A 5 -54.63 -31.87 16.16
N THR A 6 -55.51 -32.24 15.23
CA THR A 6 -55.27 -31.98 13.79
C THR A 6 -55.94 -30.73 13.22
N VAL A 7 -56.74 -30.00 14.01
CA VAL A 7 -57.49 -28.81 13.50
C VAL A 7 -56.79 -27.48 13.80
N LEU A 8 -55.77 -27.45 14.66
CA LEU A 8 -55.10 -26.20 15.04
C LEU A 8 -53.93 -25.78 14.13
N ILE A 9 -53.52 -26.63 13.17
CA ILE A 9 -52.35 -26.36 12.29
C ILE A 9 -52.78 -25.78 10.92
N LEU A 10 -54.07 -25.81 10.57
CA LEU A 10 -54.57 -25.29 9.29
C LEU A 10 -55.02 -23.81 9.31
N LEU A 11 -54.94 -23.13 10.45
CA LEU A 11 -55.37 -21.73 10.60
C LEU A 11 -54.22 -20.70 10.68
N LEU A 12 -52.96 -21.12 10.52
CA LEU A 12 -51.79 -20.22 10.58
C LEU A 12 -51.13 -19.93 9.21
N PHE A 13 -51.70 -20.40 8.09
CA PHE A 13 -51.16 -20.18 6.73
C PHE A 13 -52.10 -19.44 5.77
N ALA A 14 -53.11 -18.75 6.28
CA ALA A 14 -53.97 -17.88 5.47
C ALA A 14 -54.05 -16.49 6.10
N GLY A 15 -53.30 -15.54 5.56
CA GLY A 15 -53.56 -14.11 5.84
C GLY A 15 -52.37 -13.18 5.97
N CYS A 16 -51.45 -13.17 5.02
CA CYS A 16 -50.75 -11.94 4.63
C CYS A 16 -50.78 -11.81 3.11
N SER A 17 -52.00 -11.61 2.58
CA SER A 17 -52.18 -11.07 1.23
C SER A 17 -51.80 -9.59 1.29
N VAL A 18 -50.58 -9.27 0.84
CA VAL A 18 -50.16 -7.90 0.62
C VAL A 18 -51.11 -7.28 -0.39
N LYS A 19 -51.79 -6.21 0.02
CA LYS A 19 -52.59 -5.35 -0.87
C LYS A 19 -51.69 -4.91 -2.02
N ASN A 20 -52.09 -5.23 -3.25
CA ASN A 20 -51.58 -4.65 -4.48
C ASN A 20 -51.59 -3.12 -4.36
N GLU A 21 -50.43 -2.52 -4.15
CA GLU A 21 -50.20 -1.16 -4.62
C GLU A 21 -50.18 -1.22 -6.15
N ASN A 22 -50.98 -0.37 -6.78
CA ASN A 22 -50.96 -0.14 -8.22
C ASN A 22 -49.56 0.35 -8.62
N ILE A 23 -48.68 -0.58 -8.97
CA ILE A 23 -47.49 -0.27 -9.76
C ILE A 23 -48.02 0.11 -11.14
N ASP A 24 -47.83 1.37 -11.48
CA ASP A 24 -48.22 1.96 -12.74
C ASP A 24 -47.71 1.09 -13.89
N LYS A 25 -48.62 0.49 -14.67
CA LYS A 25 -48.28 -0.45 -15.75
C LYS A 25 -47.51 0.23 -16.89
N GLU A 26 -47.40 1.55 -16.90
CA GLU A 26 -46.51 2.27 -17.82
C GLU A 26 -45.02 2.18 -17.43
N LEU A 27 -44.68 1.97 -16.15
CA LEU A 27 -43.29 1.83 -15.68
C LEU A 27 -42.72 0.43 -15.89
N ALA A 28 -43.56 -0.54 -16.26
CA ALA A 28 -43.20 -1.93 -16.53
C ALA A 28 -43.08 -2.27 -18.03
N LYS A 29 -42.96 -1.26 -18.90
CA LYS A 29 -42.54 -1.52 -20.29
C LYS A 29 -41.06 -1.90 -20.27
N GLU A 30 -40.76 -3.10 -20.76
CA GLU A 30 -39.39 -3.50 -21.10
C GLU A 30 -38.77 -2.41 -21.98
N VAL A 31 -37.87 -1.63 -21.39
CA VAL A 31 -37.00 -0.76 -22.17
C VAL A 31 -36.02 -1.70 -22.85
N HIS A 32 -36.26 -1.99 -24.13
CA HIS A 32 -35.23 -2.54 -25.00
C HIS A 32 -34.10 -1.52 -25.10
N LEU A 33 -33.20 -1.57 -24.13
CA LEU A 33 -32.00 -0.77 -24.10
C LEU A 33 -31.08 -1.39 -25.16
N HIS A 34 -31.15 -0.86 -26.38
CA HIS A 34 -30.11 -1.08 -27.36
C HIS A 34 -28.85 -0.40 -26.84
N VAL A 35 -28.10 -1.13 -26.02
CA VAL A 35 -26.74 -0.77 -25.66
C VAL A 35 -25.93 -0.92 -26.94
N TYR A 36 -25.73 0.19 -27.64
CA TYR A 36 -24.62 0.27 -28.58
C TYR A 36 -23.36 0.29 -27.74
N SER A 37 -22.75 -0.88 -27.53
CA SER A 37 -21.33 -0.94 -27.21
C SER A 37 -20.60 -0.50 -28.47
N ASN A 38 -20.43 0.81 -28.64
CA ASN A 38 -19.31 1.26 -29.45
C ASN A 38 -18.07 0.79 -28.68
N GLU A 39 -17.53 -0.35 -29.09
CA GLU A 39 -16.18 -0.77 -28.74
C GLU A 39 -15.24 0.32 -29.25
N LEU A 40 -15.06 1.36 -28.44
CA LEU A 40 -14.03 2.38 -28.61
C LEU A 40 -12.63 1.81 -28.34
N GLN A 41 -12.45 0.49 -28.38
CA GLN A 41 -11.19 -0.17 -28.02
C GLN A 41 -10.17 -0.22 -29.15
N ASP A 42 -10.53 0.03 -30.42
CA ASP A 42 -9.59 -0.17 -31.54
C ASP A 42 -9.23 1.07 -32.37
N ILE A 43 -9.57 2.30 -31.94
CA ILE A 43 -9.17 3.52 -32.66
C ILE A 43 -7.86 4.13 -32.12
N TRP A 44 -7.42 3.71 -30.94
CA TRP A 44 -6.13 4.15 -30.40
C TRP A 44 -5.09 3.11 -30.78
N ALA A 45 -4.42 3.35 -31.91
CA ALA A 45 -3.20 2.64 -32.27
C ALA A 45 -2.37 2.38 -31.01
N GLN A 46 -2.07 1.11 -30.71
CA GLN A 46 -1.15 0.68 -29.66
C GLN A 46 0.25 1.25 -29.94
N ARG A 47 0.42 2.56 -29.81
CA ARG A 47 1.73 3.17 -29.68
C ARG A 47 2.25 2.68 -28.34
N SER A 48 3.39 1.99 -28.37
CA SER A 48 4.14 1.65 -27.17
C SER A 48 4.36 2.93 -26.36
N SER A 49 3.54 3.14 -25.33
CA SER A 49 3.67 4.32 -24.49
C SER A 49 5.03 4.28 -23.79
N PRO A 50 5.86 5.34 -23.88
CA PRO A 50 7.11 5.45 -23.12
C PRO A 50 6.91 5.27 -21.61
N ARG A 51 5.66 5.43 -21.13
CA ARG A 51 5.24 5.32 -19.73
C ARG A 51 4.96 3.89 -19.29
N LYS A 52 5.17 2.87 -20.14
CA LYS A 52 5.08 1.44 -19.75
C LYS A 52 5.95 1.10 -18.53
N LEU A 53 7.05 1.83 -18.34
CA LEU A 53 7.92 1.68 -17.17
C LEU A 53 7.21 1.97 -15.86
N LEU A 54 6.14 2.77 -15.84
CA LEU A 54 5.44 3.11 -14.60
C LEU A 54 4.62 1.93 -14.06
N TYR A 55 4.07 1.04 -14.90
CA TYR A 55 3.25 -0.09 -14.41
C TYR A 55 3.96 -1.03 -13.43
N ARG A 56 5.29 -1.10 -13.48
CA ARG A 56 6.11 -1.92 -12.56
C ARG A 56 6.84 -1.08 -11.52
N PHE A 57 6.65 0.24 -11.51
CA PHE A 57 7.31 1.13 -10.58
C PHE A 57 6.82 0.84 -9.16
N PRO A 58 7.70 0.89 -8.15
CA PRO A 58 7.32 0.61 -6.76
C PRO A 58 6.48 1.77 -6.22
N PHE A 59 5.24 1.88 -6.69
CA PHE A 59 4.27 2.85 -6.21
C PHE A 59 3.69 2.36 -4.90
N VAL A 60 3.76 3.22 -3.90
CA VAL A 60 3.11 3.02 -2.61
C VAL A 60 2.20 4.22 -2.41
N GLY A 61 0.96 4.00 -2.83
CA GLY A 61 -0.14 4.95 -2.95
C GLY A 61 -1.13 4.36 -3.95
N ALA A 62 -2.43 4.56 -3.74
CA ALA A 62 -3.44 4.00 -4.63
C ALA A 62 -3.16 4.49 -6.07
N PRO A 63 -2.90 3.60 -7.05
CA PRO A 63 -2.97 4.02 -8.44
C PRO A 63 -4.41 4.43 -8.67
N LYS A 64 -4.64 5.73 -8.87
CA LYS A 64 -5.95 6.23 -9.29
C LYS A 64 -6.16 5.79 -10.74
N GLY A 65 -6.75 4.62 -10.93
CA GLY A 65 -7.20 4.12 -12.24
C GLY A 65 -6.10 3.60 -13.17
N GLU A 66 -6.54 3.23 -14.38
CA GLU A 66 -5.77 2.59 -15.45
C GLU A 66 -4.72 3.49 -16.12
N ASP A 67 -4.73 4.80 -15.82
CA ASP A 67 -3.93 5.80 -16.51
C ASP A 67 -2.79 6.34 -15.61
N ILE A 68 -1.78 5.51 -15.37
CA ILE A 68 -0.57 5.92 -14.67
C ILE A 68 0.29 6.76 -15.62
N ARG A 69 0.08 8.07 -15.56
CA ARG A 69 0.81 9.04 -16.41
C ARG A 69 2.18 9.43 -15.85
N GLY A 70 2.37 9.40 -14.53
CA GLY A 70 3.54 10.00 -13.89
C GLY A 70 3.61 11.52 -14.09
N LYS A 71 4.56 12.19 -13.43
CA LYS A 71 4.63 13.66 -13.36
C LYS A 71 5.50 14.31 -14.43
N PHE A 72 6.35 13.55 -15.12
CA PHE A 72 7.29 14.09 -16.11
C PHE A 72 6.72 14.03 -17.54
N ASP A 73 7.41 14.67 -18.48
CA ASP A 73 7.03 14.63 -19.89
C ASP A 73 7.48 13.31 -20.55
N ASP A 74 6.98 13.06 -21.76
CA ASP A 74 7.34 11.84 -22.51
C ASP A 74 8.82 11.79 -22.87
N LYS A 75 9.49 12.95 -23.00
CA LYS A 75 10.93 13.02 -23.29
C LYS A 75 11.74 12.45 -22.13
N PHE A 76 11.40 12.81 -20.90
CA PHE A 76 12.03 12.25 -19.71
C PHE A 76 11.86 10.72 -19.70
N TYR A 77 10.64 10.20 -19.83
CA TYR A 77 10.42 8.75 -19.79
C TYR A 77 11.09 8.02 -20.95
N SER A 78 11.11 8.60 -22.14
CA SER A 78 11.80 8.04 -23.31
C SER A 78 13.32 8.03 -23.15
N SER A 79 13.89 8.91 -22.32
CA SER A 79 15.33 8.92 -22.02
C SER A 79 15.75 7.85 -21.01
N ILE A 80 14.81 7.19 -20.33
CA ILE A 80 15.12 6.17 -19.33
C ILE A 80 15.47 4.86 -20.05
N ASN A 81 16.77 4.61 -20.21
CA ASN A 81 17.28 3.34 -20.74
C ASN A 81 17.47 2.29 -19.62
N LEU A 82 16.47 2.15 -18.74
CA LEU A 82 16.49 1.20 -17.64
C LEU A 82 15.30 0.26 -17.76
N VAL A 83 15.58 -1.02 -18.02
CA VAL A 83 14.60 -2.09 -17.88
C VAL A 83 14.78 -2.71 -16.51
N TYR A 84 13.72 -2.71 -15.70
CA TYR A 84 13.71 -3.31 -14.38
C TYR A 84 12.45 -4.15 -14.17
N ASN A 85 12.56 -5.16 -13.31
CA ASN A 85 11.47 -6.03 -12.92
C ASN A 85 11.28 -5.95 -11.41
N ALA A 86 10.17 -5.33 -10.99
CA ALA A 86 9.81 -5.21 -9.59
C ALA A 86 8.43 -5.80 -9.35
N LYS A 87 8.24 -6.39 -8.16
CA LYS A 87 6.96 -6.95 -7.73
C LYS A 87 6.65 -6.58 -6.28
N LYS A 88 5.37 -6.46 -5.97
CA LYS A 88 4.90 -6.43 -4.58
C LYS A 88 5.22 -7.76 -3.94
N ILE A 89 5.56 -7.75 -2.66
CA ILE A 89 5.89 -8.98 -1.93
C ILE A 89 4.78 -10.05 -2.00
N GLU A 90 3.51 -9.64 -2.06
CA GLU A 90 2.34 -10.53 -2.19
C GLU A 90 2.18 -11.18 -3.58
N ASP A 91 2.80 -10.60 -4.62
CA ASP A 91 2.71 -11.06 -6.01
C ASP A 91 3.93 -11.90 -6.44
N VAL A 92 4.85 -12.17 -5.50
CA VAL A 92 6.09 -12.91 -5.75
C VAL A 92 5.83 -14.41 -5.73
N ASP A 93 6.24 -15.09 -6.79
CA ASP A 93 6.42 -16.53 -6.78
C ASP A 93 7.82 -16.84 -6.21
N PHE A 94 7.85 -17.21 -4.93
CA PHE A 94 9.10 -17.46 -4.21
C PHE A 94 9.83 -18.71 -4.71
N TRP A 95 9.11 -19.74 -5.18
CA TRP A 95 9.74 -20.94 -5.74
C TRP A 95 10.48 -20.60 -7.03
N LYS A 96 9.85 -19.81 -7.91
CA LYS A 96 10.52 -19.28 -9.10
C LYS A 96 11.66 -18.34 -8.75
N LEU A 97 11.54 -17.53 -7.70
CA LEU A 97 12.62 -16.64 -7.24
C LEU A 97 13.83 -17.44 -6.77
N ARG A 98 13.62 -18.57 -6.08
CA ARG A 98 14.71 -19.48 -5.65
C ARG A 98 15.47 -20.02 -6.85
N ASP A 99 14.74 -20.52 -7.85
CA ASP A 99 15.34 -21.20 -9.00
C ASP A 99 15.90 -20.21 -10.03
N ASN A 100 15.34 -18.99 -10.09
CA ASN A 100 15.82 -17.90 -10.93
C ASN A 100 15.91 -16.57 -10.14
N PRO A 101 16.97 -16.37 -9.34
CA PRO A 101 17.12 -15.21 -8.46
C PRO A 101 17.31 -13.88 -9.22
N LYS A 102 17.69 -13.91 -10.49
CA LYS A 102 17.81 -12.72 -11.36
C LYS A 102 16.49 -12.34 -12.04
N SER A 103 15.43 -13.11 -11.84
CA SER A 103 14.12 -12.81 -12.44
C SER A 103 13.50 -11.52 -11.92
N LEU A 104 13.88 -11.06 -10.71
CA LEU A 104 13.44 -9.82 -10.11
C LEU A 104 14.64 -8.96 -9.74
N ASP A 105 14.53 -7.66 -9.99
CA ASP A 105 15.51 -6.67 -9.54
C ASP A 105 15.16 -6.14 -8.15
N PHE A 106 13.86 -6.01 -7.86
CA PHE A 106 13.33 -5.45 -6.62
C PHE A 106 12.07 -6.18 -6.15
N ILE A 107 11.94 -6.31 -4.84
CA ILE A 107 10.68 -6.68 -4.19
C ILE A 107 10.30 -5.51 -3.29
N TYR A 108 9.06 -5.02 -3.38
CA TYR A 108 8.61 -3.88 -2.58
C TYR A 108 7.45 -4.23 -1.66
N VAL A 109 7.42 -3.58 -0.50
CA VAL A 109 6.46 -3.82 0.57
C VAL A 109 5.68 -2.53 0.85
N ARG A 110 4.35 -2.65 0.87
CA ARG A 110 3.41 -1.55 1.10
C ARG A 110 2.91 -1.51 2.55
N PRO A 111 2.35 -0.39 3.01
CA PRO A 111 1.68 -0.31 4.31
C PRO A 111 0.49 -1.25 4.35
N LEU A 112 0.19 -1.76 5.55
CA LEU A 112 -0.92 -2.66 5.81
C LEU A 112 -1.96 -2.00 6.71
N TRP A 113 -3.20 -2.46 6.58
CA TRP A 113 -4.20 -2.11 7.56
C TRP A 113 -3.86 -2.76 8.91
N ILE A 114 -4.09 -2.05 10.01
CA ILE A 114 -3.68 -2.53 11.34
C ILE A 114 -4.32 -3.87 11.73
N LYS A 115 -5.51 -4.18 11.17
CA LYS A 115 -6.20 -5.46 11.39
C LYS A 115 -5.57 -6.64 10.62
N GLU A 116 -4.78 -6.37 9.60
CA GLU A 116 -4.05 -7.37 8.82
C GLU A 116 -2.65 -7.61 9.41
N TYR A 117 -2.06 -6.58 10.02
CA TYR A 117 -0.75 -6.70 10.65
C TYR A 117 -0.75 -7.67 11.84
N ARG A 118 0.27 -8.53 11.89
CA ARG A 118 0.47 -9.52 12.95
C ARG A 118 1.87 -9.38 13.54
N LYS A 119 1.92 -9.02 14.82
CA LYS A 119 3.16 -8.93 15.60
C LYS A 119 3.39 -10.23 16.36
N LEU A 120 4.12 -11.17 15.74
CA LEU A 120 4.37 -12.51 16.29
C LEU A 120 5.74 -12.63 16.96
N THR A 121 6.73 -11.90 16.46
CA THR A 121 8.12 -11.98 16.92
C THR A 121 8.73 -10.59 17.11
N LYS A 122 9.97 -10.55 17.62
CA LYS A 122 10.79 -9.32 17.69
C LYS A 122 11.40 -8.91 16.34
N ASP A 123 11.26 -9.73 15.29
CA ASP A 123 11.76 -9.43 13.95
C ASP A 123 10.61 -8.91 13.06
N LEU A 124 10.72 -7.65 12.66
CA LEU A 124 9.78 -6.98 11.77
C LEU A 124 9.69 -7.70 10.42
N PHE A 125 10.79 -8.26 9.91
CA PHE A 125 10.75 -9.02 8.64
C PHE A 125 9.77 -10.19 8.71
N ALA A 126 9.86 -10.99 9.78
CA ALA A 126 8.96 -12.13 9.99
C ALA A 126 7.51 -11.68 10.18
N ASN A 127 7.29 -10.58 10.91
CA ASN A 127 5.95 -10.02 11.12
C ASN A 127 5.32 -9.51 9.82
N ILE A 128 6.10 -8.80 8.97
CA ILE A 128 5.67 -8.37 7.63
C ILE A 128 5.29 -9.61 6.81
N ALA A 129 6.20 -10.58 6.71
CA ALA A 129 6.00 -11.73 5.86
C ALA A 129 4.78 -12.56 6.26
N TYR A 130 4.60 -12.79 7.55
CA TYR A 130 3.40 -13.47 8.06
C TYR A 130 2.12 -12.69 7.72
N SER A 131 2.14 -11.35 7.86
CA SER A 131 0.97 -10.51 7.56
C SER A 131 0.58 -10.56 6.07
N TYR A 132 1.53 -10.89 5.19
CA TYR A 132 1.30 -11.15 3.75
C TYR A 132 1.10 -12.64 3.43
N ASN A 133 0.84 -13.50 4.42
CA ASN A 133 0.66 -14.95 4.28
C ASN A 133 1.84 -15.70 3.63
N ILE A 134 3.07 -15.21 3.84
CA ILE A 134 4.28 -15.84 3.31
C ILE A 134 4.77 -16.90 4.29
N SER A 135 4.87 -18.14 3.83
CA SER A 135 5.29 -19.28 4.66
C SER A 135 6.72 -19.14 5.17
N ALA A 136 7.08 -19.90 6.21
CA ALA A 136 8.44 -19.89 6.76
C ALA A 136 9.50 -20.22 5.69
N LYS A 137 9.20 -21.14 4.76
CA LYS A 137 10.16 -21.51 3.71
C LYS A 137 10.34 -20.40 2.67
N GLU A 138 9.26 -19.71 2.31
CA GLU A 138 9.33 -18.57 1.39
C GLU A 138 10.03 -17.36 2.03
N GLN A 139 9.89 -17.19 3.35
CA GLN A 139 10.67 -16.21 4.12
C GLN A 139 12.17 -16.49 4.06
N GLU A 140 12.59 -17.76 4.16
CA GLU A 140 13.99 -18.15 3.98
C GLU A 140 14.46 -17.82 2.56
N ILE A 141 13.68 -18.17 1.53
CA ILE A 141 14.02 -17.85 0.13
C ILE A 141 14.19 -16.34 -0.06
N LEU A 142 13.27 -15.52 0.44
CA LEU A 142 13.35 -14.07 0.33
C LEU A 142 14.59 -13.52 1.04
N ARG A 143 14.89 -14.04 2.24
CA ARG A 143 16.08 -13.66 2.99
C ARG A 143 17.35 -14.00 2.20
N ASP A 144 17.47 -15.23 1.73
CA ASP A 144 18.62 -15.70 0.94
C ASP A 144 18.76 -14.90 -0.35
N TRP A 145 17.66 -14.58 -1.02
CA TRP A 145 17.66 -13.73 -2.21
C TRP A 145 18.26 -12.35 -1.92
N VAL A 146 17.85 -11.69 -0.82
CA VAL A 146 18.46 -10.42 -0.39
C VAL A 146 19.94 -10.60 -0.07
N TYR A 147 20.32 -11.61 0.71
CA TYR A 147 21.73 -11.86 1.05
C TYR A 147 22.61 -12.09 -0.19
N ASN A 148 22.04 -12.62 -1.28
CA ASN A 148 22.74 -12.90 -2.52
C ASN A 148 22.67 -11.79 -3.59
N GLY A 149 22.18 -10.59 -3.25
CA GLY A 149 22.20 -9.43 -4.17
C GLY A 149 20.82 -8.85 -4.50
N GLY A 150 19.76 -9.46 -3.97
CA GLY A 150 18.40 -8.96 -4.05
C GLY A 150 18.22 -7.63 -3.32
N LYS A 151 17.18 -6.89 -3.70
CA LYS A 151 16.88 -5.56 -3.19
C LYS A 151 15.46 -5.52 -2.67
N LEU A 152 15.31 -5.39 -1.36
CA LEU A 152 14.03 -5.25 -0.70
C LEU A 152 13.75 -3.77 -0.44
N TRP A 153 12.65 -3.26 -0.96
CA TRP A 153 12.22 -1.87 -0.81
C TRP A 153 11.04 -1.79 0.17
N LEU A 154 11.26 -1.15 1.30
CA LEU A 154 10.28 -1.01 2.37
C LEU A 154 9.74 0.42 2.40
N GLU A 155 8.50 0.60 1.96
CA GLU A 155 7.70 1.77 2.33
C GLU A 155 6.61 1.31 3.29
N PHE A 156 7.05 0.63 4.35
CA PHE A 156 6.18 -0.11 5.24
C PHE A 156 5.65 0.77 6.38
N GLY A 157 4.43 0.48 6.78
CA GLY A 157 3.76 1.07 7.93
C GLY A 157 2.48 0.34 8.22
N VAL A 158 1.82 0.72 9.30
CA VAL A 158 0.46 0.31 9.61
C VAL A 158 -0.43 1.53 9.71
N TYR A 159 -1.65 1.41 9.21
CA TYR A 159 -2.64 2.48 9.29
C TYR A 159 -3.95 1.98 9.89
N SER A 160 -4.73 2.90 10.42
CA SER A 160 -6.06 2.64 10.95
C SER A 160 -7.01 3.76 10.58
N THR A 161 -8.25 3.40 10.28
CA THR A 161 -9.38 4.34 10.16
C THR A 161 -10.12 4.42 11.49
N LYS A 162 -10.91 5.47 11.70
CA LYS A 162 -11.79 5.54 12.87
C LYS A 162 -12.80 4.38 12.95
N TYR A 163 -13.18 3.81 11.80
CA TYR A 163 -14.12 2.70 11.71
C TYR A 163 -13.56 1.37 12.22
N ASP A 164 -12.28 1.31 12.57
CA ASP A 164 -11.66 0.04 12.93
C ASP A 164 -12.06 -0.47 14.31
N MET A 165 -12.49 0.43 15.20
CA MET A 165 -12.75 0.15 16.61
C MET A 165 -14.19 0.49 17.03
N PHE A 166 -15.16 0.21 16.16
CA PHE A 166 -16.55 0.14 16.61
C PHE A 166 -16.71 -0.95 17.67
N ASN A 167 -17.24 -0.57 18.82
CA ASN A 167 -17.69 -1.52 19.83
C ASN A 167 -19.11 -2.02 19.49
N LYS A 168 -19.63 -2.99 20.28
CA LYS A 168 -20.97 -3.56 20.07
C LYS A 168 -22.10 -2.52 20.23
N ASN A 169 -21.82 -1.40 20.88
CA ASN A 169 -22.77 -0.31 21.10
C ASN A 169 -22.73 0.74 19.98
N GLY A 170 -21.91 0.52 18.94
CA GLY A 170 -21.77 1.46 17.84
C GLY A 170 -20.85 2.65 18.13
N GLU A 171 -20.11 2.64 19.25
CA GLU A 171 -19.18 3.71 19.60
C GLU A 171 -17.77 3.39 19.13
N ILE A 172 -17.04 4.41 18.70
CA ILE A 172 -15.63 4.32 18.36
C ILE A 172 -14.79 4.53 19.61
N ASP A 173 -13.75 3.72 19.80
CA ASP A 173 -12.70 3.92 20.83
C ASP A 173 -11.38 4.41 20.20
N PRO A 174 -11.15 5.75 20.12
CA PRO A 174 -9.94 6.30 19.54
C PRO A 174 -8.68 5.97 20.35
N ARG A 175 -8.82 5.83 21.68
CA ARG A 175 -7.67 5.52 22.56
C ARG A 175 -7.12 4.13 22.27
N LYS A 176 -7.99 3.17 21.96
CA LYS A 176 -7.60 1.84 21.54
C LYS A 176 -6.87 1.85 20.19
N ILE A 177 -7.34 2.65 19.22
CA ILE A 177 -6.63 2.85 17.94
C ILE A 177 -5.24 3.43 18.20
N GLU A 178 -5.16 4.50 18.99
CA GLU A 178 -3.89 5.16 19.31
C GLU A 178 -2.91 4.20 19.95
N LYS A 179 -3.35 3.43 20.95
CA LYS A 179 -2.52 2.45 21.64
C LYS A 179 -2.05 1.36 20.68
N LEU A 180 -2.92 0.87 19.80
CA LEU A 180 -2.59 -0.19 18.85
C LEU A 180 -1.54 0.28 17.83
N ILE A 181 -1.73 1.48 17.25
CA ILE A 181 -0.81 2.06 16.27
C ILE A 181 0.53 2.47 16.92
N LYS A 182 0.52 3.10 18.11
CA LYS A 182 1.75 3.48 18.82
C LYS A 182 2.61 2.27 19.19
N ASN A 183 2.00 1.12 19.47
CA ASN A 183 2.71 -0.09 19.92
C ASN A 183 3.07 -1.09 18.81
N SER A 184 2.64 -0.84 17.56
CA SER A 184 2.81 -1.78 16.44
C SER A 184 4.27 -2.21 16.23
N PHE A 185 5.21 -1.28 16.41
CA PHE A 185 6.64 -1.50 16.18
C PHE A 185 7.52 -1.41 17.44
N THR A 186 6.92 -1.24 18.62
CA THR A 186 7.67 -1.13 19.87
C THR A 186 8.47 -2.41 20.14
N GLY A 187 9.78 -2.26 20.38
CA GLY A 187 10.70 -3.36 20.71
C GLY A 187 11.02 -4.29 19.55
N LEU A 188 10.67 -3.92 18.31
CA LEU A 188 11.02 -4.68 17.11
C LEU A 188 12.37 -4.26 16.53
N THR A 189 12.98 -5.18 15.81
CA THR A 189 14.16 -4.97 14.97
C THR A 189 13.90 -5.53 13.58
N PHE A 190 14.65 -5.09 12.57
CA PHE A 190 14.65 -5.75 11.26
C PHE A 190 16.01 -6.43 11.09
N TRP A 191 16.06 -7.77 11.14
CA TRP A 191 17.33 -8.51 11.11
C TRP A 191 18.38 -7.92 12.06
N LYS A 192 17.98 -7.72 13.33
CA LYS A 192 18.79 -7.13 14.42
C LYS A 192 19.12 -5.64 14.25
N LYS A 193 18.67 -4.96 13.19
CA LYS A 193 18.78 -3.51 13.07
C LYS A 193 17.64 -2.81 13.81
N PRO A 194 17.92 -1.72 14.55
CA PRO A 194 16.88 -0.95 15.18
C PRO A 194 15.97 -0.29 14.13
N LEU A 195 14.82 0.19 14.61
CA LEU A 195 13.78 0.78 13.78
C LEU A 195 13.54 2.22 14.20
N ARG A 196 13.24 3.06 13.22
CA ARG A 196 12.79 4.43 13.43
C ARG A 196 11.34 4.57 12.99
N ASN A 197 10.50 5.02 13.91
CA ASN A 197 9.06 5.13 13.70
C ASN A 197 8.65 6.57 13.40
N PHE A 198 7.64 6.71 12.56
CA PHE A 198 7.02 7.99 12.21
C PHE A 198 5.52 7.85 12.38
N ILE A 199 5.02 8.43 13.47
CA ILE A 199 3.61 8.36 13.82
C ILE A 199 2.95 9.66 13.40
N PHE A 200 1.87 9.52 12.65
CA PHE A 200 1.02 10.62 12.24
C PHE A 200 -0.41 10.34 12.67
N LYS A 201 -1.05 11.38 13.18
CA LYS A 201 -2.46 11.37 13.57
C LYS A 201 -3.13 12.52 12.83
N SER A 202 -4.28 12.23 12.24
CA SER A 202 -5.16 13.22 11.66
C SER A 202 -6.04 13.87 12.71
N ASP A 203 -6.35 15.15 12.49
CA ASP A 203 -7.20 15.91 13.40
C ASP A 203 -8.65 15.43 13.31
N ASP A 204 -9.28 15.34 14.47
CA ASP A 204 -10.66 14.90 14.63
C ASP A 204 -11.62 15.98 14.06
N LEU A 205 -12.57 15.56 13.22
CA LEU A 205 -13.66 16.43 12.76
C LEU A 205 -14.94 16.13 13.54
N ASP A 206 -15.29 14.86 13.65
CA ASP A 206 -16.40 14.38 14.47
C ASP A 206 -16.13 12.93 14.95
N LEU A 207 -17.18 12.22 15.38
CA LEU A 207 -17.08 10.84 15.87
C LEU A 207 -16.46 9.87 14.84
N ILE A 208 -16.80 10.00 13.55
CA ILE A 208 -16.44 9.05 12.48
C ILE A 208 -15.48 9.64 11.44
N ASN A 209 -15.44 10.97 11.31
CA ASN A 209 -14.68 11.70 10.31
C ASN A 209 -13.42 12.35 10.89
N TYR A 210 -12.45 12.58 10.00
CA TYR A 210 -11.15 13.18 10.33
C TYR A 210 -10.56 13.86 9.08
N LEU A 211 -9.72 14.87 9.30
CA LEU A 211 -9.14 15.65 8.21
C LEU A 211 -7.86 14.99 7.67
N PRO A 212 -7.70 14.85 6.34
CA PRO A 212 -6.42 14.43 5.77
C PRO A 212 -5.28 15.36 6.18
N THR A 213 -4.16 14.78 6.62
CA THR A 213 -3.00 15.55 7.06
C THR A 213 -1.92 15.57 5.98
N ILE A 214 -1.37 16.75 5.69
CA ILE A 214 -0.26 16.90 4.76
C ILE A 214 1.01 17.22 5.53
N LYS A 215 2.02 16.34 5.44
CA LYS A 215 3.36 16.60 5.96
C LYS A 215 4.31 16.96 4.81
N ARG A 216 5.05 18.04 5.01
CA ARG A 216 6.01 18.57 4.03
C ARG A 216 7.41 18.52 4.61
N PHE A 217 8.35 18.07 3.81
CA PHE A 217 9.75 17.94 4.19
C PHE A 217 10.59 18.77 3.23
N ARG A 218 11.48 19.61 3.79
CA ARG A 218 12.49 20.33 3.03
C ARG A 218 13.81 19.61 3.22
N ILE A 219 14.47 19.22 2.14
CA ILE A 219 15.67 18.39 2.21
C ILE A 219 16.90 19.23 2.54
N ASP A 220 17.79 18.69 3.37
CA ASP A 220 19.14 19.22 3.56
C ASP A 220 20.07 18.56 2.55
N GLU A 221 20.25 19.19 1.39
CA GLU A 221 21.08 18.67 0.30
C GLU A 221 22.56 18.50 0.70
N ARG A 222 23.02 19.21 1.74
CA ARG A 222 24.41 19.07 2.24
C ARG A 222 24.64 17.77 2.99
N LYS A 223 23.59 17.22 3.61
CA LYS A 223 23.63 15.97 4.38
C LYS A 223 23.09 14.78 3.60
N SER A 224 22.42 15.03 2.48
CA SER A 224 21.79 14.01 1.65
C SER A 224 22.74 13.50 0.58
N GLN A 225 22.69 12.20 0.32
CA GLN A 225 23.53 11.56 -0.71
C GLN A 225 22.88 11.61 -2.09
N ILE A 226 21.56 11.76 -2.12
CA ILE A 226 20.78 11.88 -3.35
C ILE A 226 20.59 13.37 -3.64
N LYS A 227 21.37 13.88 -4.60
CA LYS A 227 21.35 15.29 -5.00
C LYS A 227 20.05 15.65 -5.74
N GLY A 228 19.63 16.91 -5.66
CA GLY A 228 18.53 17.46 -6.47
C GLY A 228 17.12 17.09 -6.00
N ILE A 229 16.98 16.41 -4.86
CA ILE A 229 15.71 16.26 -4.15
C ILE A 229 15.60 17.42 -3.18
N LYS A 230 14.61 18.28 -3.36
CA LYS A 230 14.46 19.54 -2.59
C LYS A 230 13.30 19.48 -1.63
N ARG A 231 12.16 18.94 -2.07
CA ARG A 231 10.92 18.94 -1.29
C ARG A 231 10.20 17.61 -1.45
N LEU A 232 9.75 17.05 -0.33
CA LEU A 232 8.90 15.86 -0.30
C LEU A 232 7.59 16.15 0.42
N LYS A 233 6.55 15.43 0.03
CA LYS A 233 5.22 15.50 0.63
C LYS A 233 4.76 14.10 0.99
N LEU A 234 4.14 13.97 2.15
CA LEU A 234 3.42 12.78 2.59
C LEU A 234 1.97 13.19 2.84
N ASN A 235 1.04 12.47 2.22
CA ASN A 235 -0.39 12.65 2.43
C ASN A 235 -0.89 11.52 3.35
N ILE A 236 -1.53 11.89 4.46
CA ILE A 236 -2.09 10.98 5.45
C ILE A 236 -3.60 11.05 5.29
N TYR A 237 -4.18 9.99 4.74
CA TYR A 237 -5.62 9.88 4.49
C TYR A 237 -6.32 8.97 5.50
N ASN A 238 -5.57 8.31 6.38
CA ASN A 238 -6.10 7.50 7.44
C ASN A 238 -6.11 8.27 8.77
N TYR A 239 -6.89 7.79 9.74
CA TYR A 239 -7.00 8.45 11.03
C TYR A 239 -5.64 8.48 11.74
N MET A 240 -4.94 7.36 11.72
CA MET A 240 -3.62 7.26 12.32
C MET A 240 -2.74 6.28 11.54
N GLU A 241 -1.48 6.67 11.35
CA GLU A 241 -0.49 5.91 10.59
C GLU A 241 0.81 5.85 11.38
N ASN A 242 1.47 4.70 11.39
CA ASN A 242 2.82 4.52 11.91
C ASN A 242 3.67 3.90 10.81
N TYR A 243 4.61 4.66 10.27
CA TYR A 243 5.59 4.20 9.28
C TYR A 243 6.91 3.87 9.94
N VAL A 244 7.68 2.99 9.30
CA VAL A 244 8.95 2.53 9.85
C VAL A 244 10.08 2.57 8.82
N LEU A 245 11.24 3.04 9.28
CA LEU A 245 12.51 2.91 8.59
C LEU A 245 13.39 1.93 9.34
N VAL A 246 14.07 1.04 8.61
CA VAL A 246 15.17 0.25 9.19
C VAL A 246 16.36 1.18 9.35
N ASP A 247 16.85 1.37 10.57
CA ASP A 247 18.01 2.25 10.80
C ASP A 247 19.23 1.73 10.04
N GLY A 248 20.01 2.65 9.48
CA GLY A 248 21.10 2.34 8.58
C GLY A 248 21.76 3.58 7.99
N LYS A 249 22.38 3.44 6.82
CA LYS A 249 23.00 4.56 6.13
C LYS A 249 21.92 5.52 5.64
N ALA A 250 21.88 6.73 6.19
CA ALA A 250 20.96 7.78 5.73
C ALA A 250 21.31 8.22 4.31
N LEU A 251 20.34 8.12 3.39
CA LEU A 251 20.48 8.62 2.02
C LEU A 251 19.84 10.00 1.85
N LEU A 252 18.78 10.27 2.61
CA LEU A 252 18.05 11.52 2.56
C LEU A 252 17.73 12.00 3.98
N VAL A 253 18.05 13.26 4.26
CA VAL A 253 17.84 13.90 5.55
C VAL A 253 17.17 15.25 5.32
N ASP A 254 16.18 15.59 6.12
CA ASP A 254 15.54 16.90 6.04
C ASP A 254 16.30 17.99 6.82
N LYS A 255 15.86 19.25 6.65
CA LYS A 255 16.46 20.40 7.34
C LYS A 255 16.32 20.33 8.87
N GLN A 256 15.42 19.52 9.39
CA GLN A 256 15.24 19.25 10.82
C GLN A 256 16.13 18.09 11.30
N GLY A 257 16.95 17.50 10.43
CA GLY A 257 17.83 16.38 10.78
C GLY A 257 17.14 15.03 10.83
N ARG A 258 15.88 14.93 10.39
CA ARG A 258 15.15 13.66 10.34
C ARG A 258 15.58 12.86 9.12
N THR A 259 15.99 11.63 9.35
CA THR A 259 16.29 10.67 8.28
C THR A 259 14.99 10.22 7.62
N LEU A 260 14.91 10.35 6.30
CA LEU A 260 13.69 10.06 5.52
C LEU A 260 13.85 8.84 4.62
N VAL A 261 15.09 8.49 4.29
CA VAL A 261 15.45 7.33 3.46
C VAL A 261 16.72 6.70 4.04
N THR A 262 16.70 5.40 4.27
CA THR A 262 17.85 4.61 4.73
C THR A 262 18.17 3.49 3.77
N LEU A 263 19.45 3.12 3.70
CA LEU A 263 19.92 1.96 2.97
C LEU A 263 20.76 1.08 3.90
N ASN A 264 20.40 -0.20 3.97
CA ASN A 264 21.11 -1.22 4.72
C ASN A 264 21.64 -2.28 3.78
N ARG A 265 22.89 -2.69 3.98
CA ARG A 265 23.48 -3.81 3.24
C ARG A 265 23.31 -5.09 4.05
N PHE A 266 22.81 -6.14 3.40
CA PHE A 266 22.71 -7.47 3.98
C PHE A 266 23.33 -8.46 2.98
N GLY A 267 24.51 -8.98 3.32
CA GLY A 267 25.33 -9.74 2.36
C GLY A 267 25.69 -8.88 1.13
N LYS A 268 25.33 -9.36 -0.06
CA LYS A 268 25.53 -8.69 -1.34
C LYS A 268 24.36 -7.76 -1.71
N GLY A 269 23.19 -7.93 -1.11
CA GLY A 269 22.01 -7.13 -1.42
C GLY A 269 21.72 -6.03 -0.41
N TYR A 270 20.54 -5.44 -0.57
CA TYR A 270 20.17 -4.23 0.14
C TYR A 270 18.72 -4.23 0.61
N VAL A 271 18.49 -3.57 1.75
CA VAL A 271 17.17 -3.14 2.20
C VAL A 271 17.15 -1.61 2.15
N LEU A 272 16.34 -1.07 1.25
CA LEU A 272 16.02 0.35 1.17
C LEU A 272 14.76 0.60 1.99
N SER A 273 14.74 1.58 2.89
CA SER A 273 13.52 1.97 3.61
C SER A 273 13.25 3.45 3.45
N MET A 274 11.99 3.82 3.22
CA MET A 274 11.56 5.21 3.11
C MET A 274 10.10 5.39 3.51
N LEU A 275 9.68 6.63 3.78
CA LEU A 275 8.26 6.96 3.92
C LEU A 275 7.58 6.96 2.53
N PRO A 276 6.27 6.68 2.42
CA PRO A 276 5.58 6.64 1.14
C PRO A 276 5.23 8.04 0.62
N PHE A 277 6.25 8.77 0.17
CA PHE A 277 6.05 10.13 -0.33
C PHE A 277 5.19 10.16 -1.59
N GLU A 278 4.33 11.18 -1.68
CA GLU A 278 3.47 11.47 -2.82
C GLU A 278 4.30 11.60 -4.10
N TYR A 279 3.88 10.90 -5.15
CA TYR A 279 4.63 10.80 -6.39
C TYR A 279 3.95 11.55 -7.55
N GLN A 280 2.63 11.77 -7.50
CA GLN A 280 1.90 12.43 -8.60
C GLN A 280 1.95 13.96 -8.52
N ASP A 281 2.33 14.53 -7.38
CA ASP A 281 2.39 15.99 -7.21
C ASP A 281 3.62 16.60 -7.89
N VAL A 282 3.38 17.43 -8.91
CA VAL A 282 4.42 18.12 -9.70
C VAL A 282 5.31 19.04 -8.87
N TYR A 283 4.82 19.57 -7.74
CA TYR A 283 5.58 20.49 -6.89
C TYR A 283 6.55 19.80 -5.93
N TYR A 284 6.49 18.47 -5.81
CA TYR A 284 7.31 17.66 -4.90
C TYR A 284 8.03 16.54 -5.61
N ASP A 285 9.14 16.09 -5.02
CA ASP A 285 10.13 15.26 -5.68
C ASP A 285 9.94 13.76 -5.43
N GLY A 286 8.74 13.30 -5.05
CA GLY A 286 8.53 11.89 -4.68
C GLY A 286 8.75 10.89 -5.82
N GLU A 287 8.31 11.20 -7.05
CA GLU A 287 8.64 10.37 -8.22
C GLU A 287 10.13 10.49 -8.59
N LEU A 288 10.69 11.71 -8.55
CA LEU A 288 12.10 11.95 -8.86
C LEU A 288 13.02 11.16 -7.91
N LEU A 289 12.70 11.14 -6.62
CA LEU A 289 13.41 10.39 -5.60
C LEU A 289 13.45 8.90 -5.94
N ARG A 290 12.30 8.32 -6.31
CA ARG A 290 12.22 6.90 -6.67
C ARG A 290 13.03 6.57 -7.91
N TRP A 291 13.00 7.42 -8.94
CA TRP A 291 13.86 7.26 -10.11
C TRP A 291 15.35 7.29 -9.75
N LYS A 292 15.79 8.28 -8.95
CA LYS A 292 17.18 8.37 -8.51
C LYS A 292 17.61 7.18 -7.65
N LEU A 293 16.73 6.67 -6.80
CA LEU A 293 16.96 5.46 -6.01
C LEU A 293 17.11 4.23 -6.90
N LEU A 294 16.24 4.08 -7.90
CA LEU A 294 16.34 2.98 -8.87
C LEU A 294 17.67 3.02 -9.61
N PHE A 295 18.05 4.17 -10.20
CA PHE A 295 19.34 4.31 -10.89
C PHE A 295 20.53 4.00 -9.98
N MET A 296 20.56 4.59 -8.78
CA MET A 296 21.62 4.36 -7.80
C MET A 296 21.75 2.88 -7.40
N LEU A 297 20.63 2.14 -7.33
CA LEU A 297 20.64 0.73 -6.98
C LEU A 297 20.99 -0.17 -8.18
N TYR A 298 20.76 0.29 -9.41
CA TYR A 298 21.06 -0.47 -10.62
C TYR A 298 22.51 -0.31 -11.09
N GLU A 299 23.09 0.88 -10.98
CA GLU A 299 24.49 1.19 -11.34
C GLU A 299 25.53 0.49 -10.44
N ARG A 300 25.10 -0.12 -9.34
CA ARG A 300 25.97 -0.84 -8.38
C ARG A 300 26.04 -2.36 -8.65
N ARG A 301 25.63 -2.80 -9.84
CA ARG A 301 25.83 -4.18 -10.32
C ARG A 301 27.24 -4.35 -10.87
#